data_AF-A0A1S3KHZ9-F1
#
_entry.id   AF-A0A1S3KHZ9-F1
#
_cell.length_a   1.000
_cell.length_b   1.000
_cell.length_c   1.000
_cell.angle_alpha   90.00
_cell.angle_beta   90.00
_cell.angle_gamma   90.00
#
_symmetry.space_group_name_H-M   'P 1'
#
loop_
_entity.id
_entity.type
_entity.pdbx_description
1 polymer ?
#
loop_
_entity_poly.entity_id
_entity_poly.type
_entity_poly.pdbx_seq_one_letter_code
_entity_poly.pdbx_strand_id
1 'polypeptide(L)'
;MASGSVESSVVLNVQTASETELKNLKGIGPVKAHRLVSLRNQKGKLLLSDLEEITGISVADWQKWEKKGIVILGVMKEKDEGSKVGDEKKEEIVNWEEKYRKLMERVKVQNEMISNLRDEVEEAGEKIEFLSSELEMNDAKVKKLEVENPEMAIDYKKLKQERNALENEKNALEDEKSVLENEKKSHKFDQRDSIISANGK
;
A
#
# COMPACT_ATOMS: atom_id res chain seq x y z
N MET A 1 -11.43 -52.70 0.72
CA MET A 1 -11.69 -51.85 -0.46
C MET A 1 -13.15 -52.01 -0.83
N ALA A 2 -13.96 -50.98 -0.65
CA ALA A 2 -15.32 -50.92 -1.19
C ALA A 2 -15.48 -49.52 -1.79
N SER A 3 -15.36 -49.48 -3.12
CA SER A 3 -15.59 -48.31 -3.95
C SER A 3 -17.10 -48.09 -4.00
N GLY A 4 -17.60 -47.12 -3.23
CA GLY A 4 -18.99 -46.68 -3.27
C GLY A 4 -19.12 -45.47 -4.19
N SER A 5 -19.31 -45.73 -5.48
CA SER A 5 -19.71 -44.73 -6.46
C SER A 5 -21.16 -44.34 -6.18
N VAL A 6 -21.37 -43.24 -5.45
CA VAL A 6 -22.70 -42.63 -5.34
C VAL A 6 -22.82 -41.64 -6.48
N GLU A 7 -23.34 -42.11 -7.60
CA GLU A 7 -23.93 -41.27 -8.63
C GLU A 7 -25.20 -40.63 -8.05
N SER A 8 -25.06 -39.52 -7.33
CA SER A 8 -26.18 -38.63 -7.09
C SER A 8 -26.11 -37.52 -8.14
N SER A 9 -27.06 -37.57 -9.07
CA SER A 9 -27.35 -36.47 -10.00
C SER A 9 -27.91 -35.28 -9.23
N VAL A 10 -27.09 -34.70 -8.36
CA VAL A 10 -27.41 -33.47 -7.65
C VAL A 10 -27.09 -32.35 -8.62
N VAL A 11 -28.15 -31.76 -9.18
CA VAL A 11 -28.02 -30.56 -9.99
C VAL A 11 -27.37 -29.48 -9.12
N LEU A 12 -26.17 -29.06 -9.48
CA LEU A 12 -25.35 -28.21 -8.63
C LEU A 12 -25.64 -26.74 -8.95
N ASN A 13 -26.17 -26.02 -7.97
CA ASN A 13 -26.39 -24.59 -8.13
C ASN A 13 -25.07 -23.83 -7.94
N VAL A 14 -24.55 -23.26 -9.03
CA VAL A 14 -23.26 -22.56 -9.04
C VAL A 14 -23.25 -21.37 -8.07
N GLN A 15 -24.41 -20.76 -7.84
CA GLN A 15 -24.55 -19.63 -6.92
C GLN A 15 -24.52 -20.05 -5.46
N THR A 16 -24.89 -21.28 -5.09
CA THR A 16 -24.97 -21.69 -3.66
C THR A 16 -24.07 -22.85 -3.29
N ALA A 17 -23.49 -23.54 -4.27
CA ALA A 17 -22.64 -24.70 -4.04
C ALA A 17 -21.43 -24.37 -3.16
N SER A 18 -21.05 -25.37 -2.37
CA SER A 18 -19.84 -25.37 -1.57
C SER A 18 -18.60 -25.65 -2.43
N GLU A 19 -17.42 -25.33 -1.90
CA GLU A 19 -16.15 -25.54 -2.60
C GLU A 19 -15.92 -27.02 -2.96
N THR A 20 -16.32 -27.92 -2.07
CA THR A 20 -16.21 -29.38 -2.26
C THR A 20 -17.12 -29.88 -3.38
N GLU A 21 -18.32 -29.33 -3.49
CA GLU A 21 -19.27 -29.65 -4.57
C GLU A 21 -18.78 -29.11 -5.91
N LEU A 22 -18.28 -27.85 -5.95
CA LEU A 22 -17.76 -27.23 -7.18
C LEU A 22 -16.53 -27.96 -7.72
N LYS A 23 -15.67 -28.50 -6.85
CA LYS A 23 -14.49 -29.28 -7.25
C LYS A 23 -14.83 -30.59 -7.98
N ASN A 24 -16.05 -31.10 -7.81
CA ASN A 24 -16.49 -32.32 -8.50
C ASN A 24 -16.92 -32.06 -9.95
N LEU A 25 -17.03 -30.79 -10.37
CA LEU A 25 -17.32 -30.45 -11.76
C LEU A 25 -16.09 -30.66 -12.66
N LYS A 26 -16.31 -31.26 -13.82
CA LYS A 26 -15.26 -31.58 -14.79
C LYS A 26 -14.53 -30.31 -15.25
N GLY A 27 -13.25 -30.16 -14.89
CA GLY A 27 -12.44 -29.00 -15.27
C GLY A 27 -12.36 -27.89 -14.19
N ILE A 28 -13.05 -28.07 -13.06
CA ILE A 28 -12.97 -27.20 -11.88
C ILE A 28 -12.17 -27.90 -10.79
N GLY A 29 -10.89 -27.52 -10.67
CA GLY A 29 -10.04 -27.97 -9.58
C GLY A 29 -10.24 -27.16 -8.29
N PRO A 30 -9.57 -27.53 -7.19
CA PRO A 30 -9.72 -26.87 -5.88
C PRO A 30 -9.42 -25.36 -5.95
N VAL A 31 -8.40 -24.96 -6.71
CA VAL A 31 -8.05 -23.53 -6.89
C VAL A 31 -9.18 -22.73 -7.55
N LYS A 32 -9.86 -23.32 -8.54
CA LYS A 32 -10.96 -22.66 -9.26
C LYS A 32 -12.24 -22.64 -8.42
N ALA A 33 -12.53 -23.73 -7.71
CA ALA A 33 -13.65 -23.82 -6.78
C ALA A 33 -13.53 -22.77 -5.66
N HIS A 34 -12.34 -22.64 -5.07
CA HIS A 34 -12.08 -21.63 -4.05
C HIS A 34 -12.32 -20.21 -4.58
N ARG A 35 -11.75 -19.88 -5.76
CA ARG A 35 -11.93 -18.57 -6.40
C ARG A 35 -13.38 -18.24 -6.71
N LEU A 36 -14.18 -19.21 -7.14
CA LEU A 36 -15.61 -19.03 -7.37
C LEU A 36 -16.34 -18.66 -6.06
N VAL A 37 -16.05 -19.35 -4.97
CA VAL A 37 -16.64 -19.05 -3.65
C VAL A 37 -16.18 -17.70 -3.13
N SER A 38 -14.89 -17.36 -3.27
CA SER A 38 -14.35 -16.06 -2.88
C SER A 38 -15.01 -14.93 -3.67
N LEU A 39 -15.13 -15.07 -5.00
CA LEU A 39 -15.77 -14.05 -5.84
C LEU A 39 -17.26 -13.93 -5.55
N ARG A 40 -17.95 -15.04 -5.28
CA ARG A 40 -19.34 -15.02 -4.80
C ARG A 40 -19.46 -14.23 -3.50
N ASN A 41 -18.57 -14.46 -2.53
CA ASN A 41 -18.60 -13.74 -1.27
C ASN A 41 -18.27 -12.24 -1.43
N GLN A 42 -17.58 -11.86 -2.51
CA GLN A 42 -17.21 -10.47 -2.81
C GLN A 42 -18.24 -9.71 -3.67
N LYS A 43 -18.81 -10.36 -4.70
CA LYS A 43 -19.76 -9.77 -5.68
C LYS A 43 -21.22 -10.16 -5.44
N GLY A 44 -21.49 -11.17 -4.61
CA GLY A 44 -22.82 -11.72 -4.36
C GLY A 44 -23.27 -12.69 -5.46
N LYS A 45 -23.60 -12.18 -6.65
CA LYS A 45 -24.08 -12.99 -7.78
C LYS A 45 -23.00 -13.12 -8.85
N LEU A 46 -22.72 -14.35 -9.27
CA LEU A 46 -21.77 -14.62 -10.36
C LEU A 46 -22.47 -14.46 -11.71
N LEU A 47 -21.90 -13.66 -12.61
CA LEU A 47 -22.31 -13.60 -14.01
C LEU A 47 -21.65 -14.73 -14.81
N LEU A 48 -22.24 -15.07 -15.95
CA LEU A 48 -21.65 -16.07 -16.87
C LEU A 48 -20.23 -15.68 -17.31
N SER A 49 -19.98 -14.38 -17.50
CA SER A 49 -18.65 -13.85 -17.80
C SER A 49 -17.64 -14.06 -16.67
N ASP A 50 -18.06 -13.92 -15.41
CA ASP A 50 -17.19 -14.17 -14.24
C ASP A 50 -16.79 -15.66 -14.18
N LEU A 51 -17.70 -16.57 -14.54
CA LEU A 51 -17.42 -18.01 -14.57
C LEU A 51 -16.34 -18.34 -15.61
N GLU A 52 -16.43 -17.74 -16.79
CA GLU A 52 -15.44 -17.93 -17.85
C GLU A 52 -14.07 -17.39 -17.46
N GLU A 53 -14.01 -16.19 -16.90
CA GLU A 53 -12.77 -15.56 -16.43
C GLU A 53 -12.09 -16.39 -15.33
N ILE A 54 -12.84 -16.88 -14.34
CA ILE A 54 -12.27 -17.63 -13.21
C ILE A 54 -11.86 -19.05 -13.61
N THR A 55 -12.73 -19.73 -14.36
CA THR A 55 -12.56 -21.16 -14.62
C THR A 55 -11.82 -21.44 -15.91
N GLY A 56 -11.70 -20.46 -16.82
CA GLY A 56 -11.20 -20.67 -18.17
C GLY A 56 -12.08 -21.63 -18.98
N ILE A 57 -13.33 -21.83 -18.56
CA ILE A 57 -14.34 -22.67 -19.23
C ILE A 57 -15.29 -21.72 -19.93
N SER A 58 -15.49 -21.95 -21.22
CA SER A 58 -16.32 -21.06 -22.03
C SER A 58 -17.75 -20.97 -21.51
N VAL A 59 -18.40 -19.82 -21.70
CA VAL A 59 -19.84 -19.66 -21.39
C VAL A 59 -20.69 -20.73 -22.09
N ALA A 60 -20.29 -21.16 -23.28
CA ALA A 60 -20.99 -22.20 -24.04
C ALA A 60 -20.98 -23.57 -23.33
N ASP A 61 -19.87 -23.92 -22.69
CA ASP A 61 -19.77 -25.16 -21.92
C ASP A 61 -20.60 -25.11 -20.64
N TRP A 62 -20.64 -23.96 -19.96
CA TRP A 62 -21.53 -23.73 -18.82
C TRP A 62 -23.01 -23.88 -19.20
N GLN A 63 -23.43 -23.25 -20.29
CA GLN A 63 -24.80 -23.40 -20.81
C GLN A 63 -25.11 -24.83 -21.24
N LYS A 64 -24.13 -25.57 -21.75
CA LYS A 64 -24.28 -27.00 -22.09
C LYS A 64 -24.48 -27.84 -20.83
N TRP A 65 -23.82 -27.52 -19.73
CA TRP A 65 -24.02 -28.18 -18.44
C TRP A 65 -25.37 -27.86 -17.83
N GLU A 66 -25.85 -26.62 -17.98
CA GLU A 66 -27.19 -26.22 -17.57
C GLU A 66 -28.27 -26.97 -18.34
N LYS A 67 -28.16 -27.01 -19.69
CA LYS A 67 -29.09 -27.77 -20.55
C LYS A 67 -29.10 -29.27 -20.26
N LYS A 68 -27.99 -29.82 -19.78
CA LYS A 68 -27.86 -31.22 -19.36
C LYS A 68 -28.33 -31.48 -17.92
N GLY A 69 -28.77 -30.45 -17.19
CA GLY A 69 -29.19 -30.57 -15.81
C GLY A 69 -28.04 -30.91 -14.85
N ILE A 70 -26.80 -30.56 -15.20
CA ILE A 70 -25.63 -30.77 -14.33
C ILE A 70 -25.49 -29.60 -13.35
N VAL A 71 -25.79 -28.39 -13.81
CA VAL A 71 -25.69 -27.15 -13.02
C VAL A 71 -26.91 -26.25 -13.22
N ILE A 72 -27.13 -25.32 -12.28
CA ILE A 72 -28.11 -24.22 -12.42
C ILE A 72 -27.37 -22.89 -12.41
N LEU A 73 -27.61 -22.03 -13.42
CA LEU A 73 -26.93 -20.73 -13.58
C LEU A 73 -27.81 -19.53 -13.14
N GLY A 74 -29.14 -19.68 -13.06
CA GLY A 74 -30.12 -18.76 -12.45
C GLY A 74 -31.55 -19.16 -12.84
N VAL A 75 -32.63 -19.02 -12.08
CA VAL A 75 -33.05 -18.12 -10.99
C VAL A 75 -33.74 -18.98 -9.91
N MET A 76 -33.58 -18.64 -8.64
CA MET A 76 -34.51 -19.12 -7.61
C MET A 76 -35.90 -18.54 -7.91
N LYS A 77 -36.86 -19.37 -8.33
CA LYS A 77 -38.23 -19.13 -7.86
C LYS A 77 -38.19 -19.50 -6.39
N GLU A 78 -38.23 -18.48 -5.53
CA GLU A 78 -38.48 -18.68 -4.11
C GLU A 78 -39.66 -19.65 -3.99
N LYS A 79 -39.43 -20.81 -3.37
CA LYS A 79 -40.54 -21.55 -2.81
C LYS A 79 -41.01 -20.71 -1.65
N ASP A 80 -42.26 -20.26 -1.74
CA ASP A 80 -43.00 -19.62 -0.69
C ASP A 80 -42.95 -20.45 0.60
N GLU A 81 -41.99 -20.14 1.47
CA GLU A 81 -42.11 -20.38 2.90
C GLU A 81 -41.77 -19.07 3.59
N GLY A 82 -42.84 -18.42 4.05
CA GLY A 82 -42.86 -17.01 4.40
C GLY A 82 -41.69 -16.54 5.25
N SER A 83 -41.00 -15.51 4.77
CA SER A 83 -40.33 -14.57 5.65
C SER A 83 -40.52 -13.18 5.08
N LYS A 84 -41.30 -12.36 5.77
CA LYS A 84 -41.44 -10.93 5.49
C LYS A 84 -40.05 -10.31 5.58
N VAL A 85 -39.41 -10.09 4.44
CA VAL A 85 -38.25 -9.19 4.35
C VAL A 85 -38.82 -7.79 4.45
N GLY A 86 -38.87 -7.26 5.67
CA GLY A 86 -39.22 -5.87 5.94
C GLY A 86 -38.27 -4.93 5.21
N ASP A 87 -38.79 -3.77 4.83
CA ASP A 87 -38.12 -2.75 4.01
C ASP A 87 -36.74 -2.30 4.54
N GLU A 88 -36.45 -2.53 5.82
CA GLU A 88 -35.17 -2.29 6.50
C GLU A 88 -33.97 -3.03 5.86
N LYS A 89 -34.16 -4.27 5.36
CA LYS A 89 -33.06 -5.04 4.73
C LYS A 89 -32.64 -4.50 3.36
N LYS A 90 -33.51 -3.74 2.68
CA LYS A 90 -33.19 -3.14 1.38
C LYS A 90 -32.30 -1.91 1.53
N GLU A 91 -32.54 -1.09 2.57
CA GLU A 91 -31.68 0.06 2.88
C GLU A 91 -30.26 -0.36 3.28
N GLU A 92 -30.12 -1.46 4.02
CA GLU A 92 -28.80 -1.95 4.44
C GLU A 92 -27.94 -2.44 3.25
N ILE A 93 -28.56 -3.08 2.25
CA ILE A 93 -27.88 -3.53 1.02
C ILE A 93 -27.40 -2.32 0.18
N VAL A 94 -28.25 -1.31 0.00
CA VAL A 94 -27.92 -0.09 -0.75
C VAL A 94 -26.76 0.68 -0.09
N ASN A 95 -26.72 0.69 1.25
CA ASN A 95 -25.64 1.30 2.01
C ASN A 95 -24.29 0.60 1.79
N TRP A 96 -24.27 -0.74 1.73
CA TRP A 96 -23.05 -1.50 1.46
C TRP A 96 -22.52 -1.32 0.04
N GLU A 97 -23.39 -1.25 -0.98
CA GLU A 97 -22.99 -0.98 -2.36
C GLU A 97 -22.38 0.41 -2.52
N GLU A 98 -22.96 1.42 -1.89
CA GLU A 98 -22.40 2.77 -1.87
C GLU A 98 -21.07 2.84 -1.13
N LYS A 99 -20.96 2.15 0.01
CA LYS A 99 -19.70 2.03 0.76
C LYS A 99 -18.62 1.34 -0.06
N TYR A 100 -18.97 0.28 -0.78
CA TYR A 100 -18.06 -0.44 -1.67
C TYR A 100 -17.63 0.43 -2.86
N ARG A 101 -18.56 1.13 -3.50
CA ARG A 101 -18.27 2.09 -4.58
C ARG A 101 -17.27 3.15 -4.13
N LYS A 102 -17.49 3.75 -2.95
CA LYS A 102 -16.58 4.74 -2.35
C LYS A 102 -15.22 4.15 -1.99
N LEU A 103 -15.17 2.88 -1.58
CA LEU A 103 -13.91 2.18 -1.31
C LEU A 103 -13.13 1.98 -2.61
N MET A 104 -13.78 1.50 -3.67
CA MET A 104 -13.15 1.27 -4.97
C MET A 104 -12.64 2.56 -5.60
N GLU A 105 -13.39 3.67 -5.48
CA GLU A 105 -12.93 4.97 -5.97
C GLU A 105 -11.68 5.43 -5.21
N ARG A 106 -11.63 5.25 -3.87
CA ARG A 106 -10.43 5.55 -3.08
C ARG A 106 -9.24 4.69 -3.50
N VAL A 107 -9.44 3.40 -3.71
CA VAL A 107 -8.38 2.48 -4.18
C VAL A 107 -7.87 2.91 -5.55
N LYS A 108 -8.77 3.31 -6.46
CA LYS A 108 -8.39 3.80 -7.79
C LYS A 108 -7.52 5.05 -7.70
N VAL A 109 -7.94 6.05 -6.94
CA VAL A 109 -7.17 7.28 -6.71
C VAL A 109 -5.81 6.98 -6.07
N GLN A 110 -5.77 6.05 -5.11
CA GLN A 110 -4.51 5.63 -4.49
C GLN A 110 -3.57 4.94 -5.49
N ASN A 111 -4.08 4.11 -6.38
CA ASN A 111 -3.27 3.47 -7.42
C ASN A 111 -2.73 4.48 -8.43
N GLU A 112 -3.52 5.47 -8.82
CA GLU A 112 -3.06 6.58 -9.65
C GLU A 112 -1.95 7.38 -8.95
N MET A 113 -2.11 7.68 -7.66
CA MET A 113 -1.07 8.34 -6.86
C MET A 113 0.21 7.51 -6.75
N ILE A 114 0.09 6.20 -6.54
CA ILE A 114 1.24 5.28 -6.51
C ILE A 114 1.95 5.25 -7.86
N SER A 115 1.21 5.30 -8.97
CA SER A 115 1.80 5.37 -10.31
C SER A 115 2.62 6.64 -10.47
N ASN A 116 2.04 7.80 -10.17
CA ASN A 116 2.74 9.08 -10.30
C ASN A 116 4.00 9.12 -9.41
N LEU A 117 3.91 8.64 -8.17
CA LEU A 117 5.06 8.56 -7.27
C LEU A 117 6.16 7.62 -7.80
N ARG A 118 5.79 6.55 -8.49
CA ARG A 118 6.77 5.67 -9.13
C ARG A 118 7.52 6.41 -10.24
N ASP A 119 6.80 7.14 -11.08
CA ASP A 119 7.38 7.90 -12.19
C ASP A 119 8.32 9.00 -11.65
N GLU A 120 7.93 9.70 -10.58
CA GLU A 120 8.78 10.69 -9.89
C GLU A 120 10.07 10.06 -9.31
N VAL A 121 9.97 8.86 -8.75
CA VAL A 121 11.14 8.13 -8.22
C VAL A 121 12.08 7.70 -9.35
N GLU A 122 11.53 7.29 -10.50
CA GLU A 122 12.32 6.92 -11.68
C GLU A 122 13.09 8.13 -12.23
N GLU A 123 12.42 9.27 -12.40
CA GLU A 123 13.07 10.53 -12.84
C GLU A 123 14.17 10.98 -11.84
N ALA A 124 13.89 10.89 -10.53
CA ALA A 124 14.89 11.19 -9.51
C ALA A 124 16.09 10.23 -9.59
N GLY A 125 15.87 8.95 -9.90
CA GLY A 125 16.90 7.95 -10.12
C GLY A 125 17.82 8.31 -11.28
N GLU A 126 17.26 8.66 -12.43
CA GLU A 126 18.04 9.09 -13.61
C GLU A 126 18.89 10.34 -13.30
N LYS A 127 18.33 11.29 -12.55
CA LYS A 127 19.05 12.49 -12.14
C LYS A 127 20.21 12.18 -11.19
N ILE A 128 20.04 11.22 -10.28
CA ILE A 128 21.11 10.75 -9.40
C ILE A 128 22.23 10.12 -10.21
N GLU A 129 21.93 9.24 -11.16
CA GLU A 129 22.94 8.61 -12.02
C GLU A 129 23.73 9.64 -12.84
N PHE A 130 23.04 10.64 -13.38
CA PHE A 130 23.66 11.75 -14.09
C PHE A 130 24.64 12.54 -13.19
N LEU A 131 24.18 12.95 -12.01
CA LEU A 131 25.00 13.72 -11.08
C LEU A 131 26.17 12.90 -10.53
N SER A 132 25.99 11.60 -10.30
CA SER A 132 27.07 10.70 -9.92
C SER A 132 28.15 10.62 -11.00
N SER A 133 27.75 10.51 -12.28
CA SER A 133 28.68 10.52 -13.40
C SER A 133 29.45 11.86 -13.51
N GLU A 134 28.75 12.98 -13.31
CA GLU A 134 29.36 14.30 -13.31
C GLU A 134 30.36 14.47 -12.16
N LEU A 135 30.03 13.94 -10.97
CA LEU A 135 30.91 13.95 -9.81
C LEU A 135 32.19 13.14 -10.06
N GLU A 136 32.09 11.95 -10.65
CA GLU A 136 33.25 11.13 -11.03
C GLU A 136 34.18 11.85 -12.01
N MET A 137 33.62 12.52 -13.03
CA MET A 137 34.38 13.32 -13.98
C MET A 137 35.10 14.49 -13.27
N ASN A 138 34.44 15.15 -12.33
CA ASN A 138 35.03 16.25 -11.60
C ASN A 138 36.12 15.78 -10.62
N ASP A 139 35.93 14.65 -9.94
CA ASP A 139 36.96 14.02 -9.12
C ASP A 139 38.20 13.66 -9.95
N ALA A 140 38.01 13.15 -11.17
CA ALA A 140 39.11 12.89 -12.09
C ALA A 140 39.85 14.17 -12.49
N LYS A 141 39.12 15.26 -12.78
CA LYS A 141 39.71 16.59 -13.07
C LYS A 141 40.50 17.12 -11.87
N VAL A 142 39.95 17.01 -10.65
CA VAL A 142 40.62 17.46 -9.42
C VAL A 142 41.91 16.67 -9.21
N LYS A 143 41.87 15.33 -9.32
CA LYS A 143 43.08 14.50 -9.20
C LYS A 143 44.14 14.90 -10.22
N LYS A 144 43.75 15.20 -11.46
CA LYS A 144 44.68 15.67 -12.50
C LYS A 144 45.31 17.01 -12.12
N LEU A 145 44.51 17.97 -11.64
CA LEU A 145 45.01 19.27 -11.18
C LEU A 145 45.92 19.15 -9.96
N GLU A 146 45.64 18.24 -9.02
CA GLU A 146 46.52 17.98 -7.87
C GLU A 146 47.89 17.45 -8.31
N VAL A 147 47.94 16.62 -9.36
CA VAL A 147 49.20 16.13 -9.94
C VAL A 147 49.95 17.24 -10.68
N GLU A 148 49.24 18.07 -11.42
CA GLU A 148 49.82 19.20 -12.17
C GLU A 148 50.29 20.34 -11.26
N ASN A 149 49.70 20.50 -10.08
CA ASN A 149 50.02 21.58 -9.14
C ASN A 149 50.03 21.12 -7.66
N PRO A 150 51.05 20.33 -7.26
CA PRO A 150 51.11 19.68 -5.96
C PRO A 150 51.27 20.66 -4.78
N GLU A 151 51.99 21.76 -4.97
CA GLU A 151 52.15 22.78 -3.92
C GLU A 151 50.81 23.46 -3.60
N MET A 152 50.06 23.86 -4.63
CA MET A 152 48.74 24.45 -4.46
C MET A 152 47.73 23.47 -3.84
N ALA A 153 47.82 22.17 -4.15
CA ALA A 153 46.99 21.15 -3.55
C ALA A 153 47.28 20.96 -2.04
N ILE A 154 48.55 21.06 -1.64
CA ILE A 154 48.96 21.02 -0.22
C ILE A 154 48.40 22.23 0.52
N ASP A 155 48.53 23.44 -0.04
CA ASP A 155 48.02 24.66 0.56
C ASP A 155 46.49 24.64 0.67
N TYR A 156 45.79 24.16 -0.36
CA TYR A 156 44.34 23.98 -0.31
C TYR A 156 43.90 23.01 0.79
N LYS A 157 44.62 21.89 0.98
CA LYS A 157 44.33 20.92 2.05
C LYS A 157 44.53 21.53 3.43
N LYS A 158 45.59 22.31 3.65
CA LYS A 158 45.83 23.04 4.90
C LYS A 158 44.72 24.06 5.18
N LEU A 159 44.36 24.88 4.18
CA LEU A 159 43.29 25.88 4.31
C LEU A 159 41.93 25.23 4.63
N LYS A 160 41.63 24.06 4.02
CA LYS A 160 40.40 23.31 4.32
C LYS A 160 40.38 22.80 5.76
N GLN A 161 41.50 22.32 6.29
CA GLN A 161 41.61 21.88 7.68
C GLN A 161 41.45 23.07 8.64
N GLU A 162 42.09 24.19 8.36
CA GLU A 162 41.98 25.42 9.15
C GLU A 162 40.55 25.95 9.18
N ARG A 163 39.87 25.98 8.02
CA ARG A 163 38.45 26.35 7.95
C ARG A 163 37.58 25.44 8.82
N ASN A 164 37.76 24.13 8.75
CA ASN A 164 36.97 23.19 9.56
C ASN A 164 37.22 23.36 11.06
N ALA A 165 38.48 23.64 11.46
CA ALA A 165 38.81 23.94 12.84
C ALA A 165 38.08 25.22 13.33
N LEU A 166 38.09 26.27 12.52
CA LEU A 166 37.39 27.52 12.82
C LEU A 166 35.86 27.34 12.89
N GLU A 167 35.27 26.52 12.03
CA GLU A 167 33.82 26.22 12.08
C GLU A 167 33.46 25.48 13.38
N ASN A 168 34.27 24.52 13.80
CA ASN A 168 34.07 23.81 15.06
C ASN A 168 34.21 24.76 16.27
N GLU A 169 35.21 25.65 16.25
CA GLU A 169 35.41 26.66 17.30
C GLU A 169 34.23 27.63 17.36
N LYS A 170 33.74 28.10 16.20
CA LYS A 170 32.56 28.95 16.11
C LYS A 170 31.34 28.28 16.73
N ASN A 171 31.08 27.01 16.40
CA ASN A 171 29.94 26.28 16.96
C ASN A 171 30.07 26.13 18.48
N ALA A 172 31.27 25.83 19.00
CA ALA A 172 31.51 25.74 20.45
C ALA A 172 31.28 27.07 21.17
N LEU A 173 31.72 28.19 20.59
CA LEU A 173 31.46 29.53 21.13
C LEU A 173 29.97 29.89 21.10
N GLU A 174 29.23 29.43 20.10
CA GLU A 174 27.78 29.64 20.00
C GLU A 174 27.03 28.86 21.08
N ASP A 175 27.46 27.63 21.36
CA ASP A 175 26.98 26.82 22.48
C ASP A 175 27.29 27.49 23.83
N GLU A 176 28.53 27.94 24.06
CA GLU A 176 28.93 28.63 25.29
C GLU A 176 28.13 29.92 25.51
N LYS A 177 27.91 30.70 24.44
CA LYS A 177 27.06 31.89 24.48
C LYS A 177 25.63 31.55 24.89
N SER A 178 25.07 30.44 24.39
CA SER A 178 23.72 30.00 24.77
C SER A 178 23.63 29.64 26.26
N VAL A 179 24.66 28.99 26.81
CA VAL A 179 24.75 28.65 28.24
C VAL A 179 24.80 29.92 29.09
N LEU A 180 25.67 30.87 28.74
CA LEU A 180 25.79 32.15 29.45
C LEU A 180 24.50 32.97 29.40
N GLU A 181 23.76 32.95 28.29
CA GLU A 181 22.46 33.60 28.19
C GLU A 181 21.41 32.97 29.12
N ASN A 182 21.41 31.65 29.25
CA ASN A 182 20.53 30.93 30.16
C ASN A 182 20.89 31.18 31.63
N GLU A 183 22.17 31.17 31.98
CA GLU A 183 22.64 31.52 33.32
C GLU A 183 22.27 32.95 33.71
N LYS A 184 22.44 33.92 32.80
CA LYS A 184 22.01 35.32 33.03
C LYS A 184 20.51 35.45 33.24
N LYS A 185 19.69 34.65 32.54
CA LYS A 185 18.23 34.62 32.75
C LYS A 185 17.87 34.05 34.12
N SER A 186 18.52 32.95 34.53
CA SER A 186 18.34 32.34 35.87
C SER A 186 18.74 33.31 36.97
N HIS A 187 19.92 33.93 36.88
CA HIS A 187 20.39 34.85 37.91
C HIS A 187 19.51 36.11 38.04
N LYS A 188 18.94 36.61 36.94
CA LYS A 188 17.93 37.69 36.98
C LYS A 188 16.62 37.26 37.64
N PHE A 189 16.25 35.99 37.54
CA PHE A 189 15.08 35.43 38.20
C PHE A 189 15.31 35.35 39.72
N ASP A 190 16.46 34.80 40.14
CA ASP A 190 16.83 34.67 41.56
C ASP A 190 16.92 36.03 42.29
N GLN A 191 17.42 37.06 41.59
CA GLN A 191 17.46 38.43 42.11
C GLN A 191 16.05 39.04 42.27
N ARG A 192 15.11 38.74 41.37
CA ARG A 192 13.72 39.23 41.48
C ARG A 192 12.99 38.59 42.66
N ASP A 193 13.15 37.28 42.86
CA ASP A 193 12.52 36.57 43.98
C ASP A 193 13.07 37.04 45.34
N SER A 194 14.37 37.33 45.40
CA SER A 194 15.01 37.92 46.59
C SER A 194 14.47 39.31 46.92
N ILE A 195 14.20 40.16 45.91
CA ILE A 195 13.62 41.49 46.11
C ILE A 195 12.15 41.41 46.54
N ILE A 196 11.37 40.48 45.99
CA ILE A 196 9.96 40.27 46.36
C ILE A 196 9.86 39.78 47.81
N SER A 197 10.75 38.88 48.24
CA SER A 197 10.81 38.41 49.62
C SER A 197 11.20 39.51 50.62
N ALA A 198 12.06 40.46 50.22
CA ALA A 198 12.51 41.56 51.08
C ALA A 198 11.47 42.68 51.27
N ASN A 199 10.60 42.93 50.29
CA ASN A 199 9.57 43.98 50.35
C ASN A 199 8.21 43.51 50.90
N GLY A 200 8.09 42.23 51.27
CA GLY A 200 6.86 41.61 51.79
C GLY A 200 6.80 41.46 53.32
N LYS A 201 7.65 42.15 54.07
CA LYS A 201 7.64 42.19 55.55
C LYS A 201 7.40 43.59 56.07
#